data_AF-A0A1L7WYL9-F1
#
_entry.id   AF-A0A1L7WYL9-F1
#
_cell.length_a   1.000
_cell.length_b   1.000
_cell.length_c   1.000
_cell.angle_alpha   90.00
_cell.angle_beta   90.00
_cell.angle_gamma   90.00
#
_symmetry.space_group_name_H-M   'P 1'
#
loop_
_entity.id
_entity.type
_entity.pdbx_description
1 polymer ?
#
loop_
_entity_poly.entity_id
_entity_poly.type
_entity_poly.pdbx_seq_one_letter_code
_entity_poly.pdbx_strand_id
1 'polypeptide(L)'
;MGLLDLPVEILILIPNHLRNIEDFMSASSSCRTLRNAFQGTDPHQILRLAGAASRIFFHPDPYFLIAATVRQVSDWALESQENTEILRKAFMGGIEGLYDLCIEKAGLTMEDVRRLHAMRFTVLNPMSDFIDKIAGKQWYSTPNFWDGGVSDANTVACEAERALFQIIIYGELFSSTMRAHLQPELNLPRFDFHFRLDYIRYCIPDWICEMGAPGIDRPLPVGPYAPEEMKVNHLPADQIALNHVLNCRRWRESWERVRRQIGEDFQLEWKQDMWHSAVQCQGLEGLEMLRPGGVEKWRDRLTEIRNRIEKLEKMPEVYDFHPRSQQGTEYPFMANEVYILMCGLWPW
;
A
#
# COMPACT_ATOMS: atom_id res chain seq x y z
N MET A 1 1.28 -49.63 5.38
CA MET A 1 0.31 -48.52 5.38
C MET A 1 1.03 -47.31 4.84
N GLY A 2 0.77 -46.96 3.59
CA GLY A 2 1.29 -45.76 2.95
C GLY A 2 0.38 -44.56 3.20
N LEU A 3 0.89 -43.36 2.94
CA LEU A 3 0.15 -42.10 3.10
C LEU A 3 -1.18 -42.10 2.32
N LEU A 4 -1.20 -42.71 1.14
CA LEU A 4 -2.38 -42.78 0.28
C LEU A 4 -3.44 -43.79 0.73
N ASP A 5 -3.13 -44.62 1.74
CA ASP A 5 -4.10 -45.53 2.37
C ASP A 5 -4.95 -44.81 3.44
N LEU A 6 -4.63 -43.54 3.76
CA LEU A 6 -5.37 -42.75 4.73
C LEU A 6 -6.69 -42.22 4.16
N PRO A 7 -7.74 -42.07 4.99
CA PRO A 7 -8.98 -41.41 4.58
C PRO A 7 -8.74 -39.97 4.12
N VAL A 8 -9.55 -39.50 3.17
CA VAL A 8 -9.42 -38.15 2.58
C VAL A 8 -9.53 -37.05 3.63
N GLU A 9 -10.32 -37.28 4.68
CA GLU A 9 -10.53 -36.38 5.81
C GLU A 9 -9.21 -36.13 6.56
N ILE A 10 -8.33 -37.14 6.64
CA ILE A 10 -7.01 -37.00 7.24
C ILE A 10 -6.05 -36.31 6.27
N LEU A 11 -6.14 -36.62 4.97
CA LEU A 11 -5.30 -36.00 3.94
C LEU A 11 -5.52 -34.48 3.84
N ILE A 12 -6.76 -34.01 4.03
CA ILE A 12 -7.13 -32.59 4.02
C ILE A 12 -6.48 -31.82 5.19
N LEU A 13 -6.09 -32.50 6.27
CA LEU A 13 -5.43 -31.86 7.41
C LEU A 13 -3.93 -31.68 7.21
N ILE A 14 -3.31 -32.37 6.24
CA ILE A 14 -1.85 -32.31 6.01
C ILE A 14 -1.35 -30.87 5.78
N PRO A 15 -2.01 -29.98 5.02
CA PRO A 15 -1.58 -28.60 4.84
C PRO A 15 -1.32 -27.85 6.15
N ASN A 16 -2.03 -28.18 7.24
CA ASN A 16 -1.85 -27.57 8.57
C ASN A 16 -0.50 -27.89 9.21
N HIS A 17 0.17 -28.92 8.73
CA HIS A 17 1.44 -29.44 9.23
C HIS A 17 2.61 -29.23 8.28
N LEU A 18 2.38 -28.58 7.12
CA LEU A 18 3.45 -28.19 6.20
C LEU A 18 4.15 -26.94 6.70
N ARG A 19 5.43 -26.79 6.33
CA ARG A 19 6.26 -25.68 6.83
C ARG A 19 6.00 -24.41 6.05
N ASN A 20 5.83 -24.52 4.74
CA ASN A 20 5.69 -23.37 3.84
C ASN A 20 4.93 -23.72 2.56
N ILE A 21 4.74 -22.71 1.71
CA ILE A 21 3.98 -22.85 0.46
C ILE A 21 4.68 -23.74 -0.58
N GLU A 22 6.01 -23.87 -0.54
CA GLU A 22 6.76 -24.73 -1.45
C GLU A 22 6.52 -26.21 -1.14
N ASP A 23 6.51 -26.58 0.15
CA ASP A 23 6.15 -27.93 0.60
C ASP A 23 4.73 -28.27 0.16
N PHE A 24 3.80 -27.31 0.27
CA PHE A 24 2.43 -27.44 -0.20
C PHE A 24 2.33 -27.70 -1.71
N MET A 25 3.05 -26.91 -2.52
CA MET A 25 3.08 -27.10 -3.97
C MET A 25 3.73 -28.43 -4.36
N SER A 26 4.82 -28.81 -3.69
CA SER A 26 5.52 -30.07 -3.94
C SER A 26 4.65 -31.29 -3.59
N ALA A 27 3.99 -31.26 -2.43
CA ALA A 27 3.08 -32.32 -2.02
C ALA A 27 1.85 -32.41 -2.94
N SER A 28 1.21 -31.28 -3.28
CA SER A 28 0.04 -31.25 -4.18
C SER A 28 0.37 -31.67 -5.61
N SER A 29 1.61 -31.47 -6.08
CA SER A 29 2.05 -31.88 -7.43
C SER A 29 2.52 -33.33 -7.52
N SER A 30 2.74 -33.99 -6.38
CA SER A 30 3.25 -35.37 -6.34
C SER A 30 2.24 -36.43 -6.85
N CYS A 31 0.94 -36.27 -6.54
CA CYS A 31 -0.09 -37.21 -6.97
C CYS A 31 -1.49 -36.57 -7.01
N ARG A 32 -2.42 -37.21 -7.75
CA ARG A 32 -3.80 -36.72 -7.91
C ARG A 32 -4.59 -36.72 -6.60
N THR A 33 -4.36 -37.70 -5.72
CA THR A 33 -5.08 -37.80 -4.43
C THR A 33 -4.76 -36.62 -3.53
N LEU A 34 -3.48 -36.30 -3.33
CA LEU A 34 -3.06 -35.14 -2.54
C LEU A 34 -3.48 -33.83 -3.22
N ARG A 35 -3.37 -33.73 -4.55
CA ARG A 35 -3.87 -32.57 -5.29
C ARG A 35 -5.35 -32.29 -5.01
N ASN A 36 -6.19 -33.32 -5.07
CA ASN A 36 -7.62 -33.19 -4.84
C ASN A 36 -7.93 -32.89 -3.37
N ALA A 37 -7.23 -33.54 -2.43
CA ALA A 37 -7.38 -33.25 -1.01
C ALA A 37 -6.99 -31.80 -0.67
N PHE A 38 -5.93 -31.27 -1.29
CA PHE A 38 -5.40 -29.94 -0.98
C PHE A 38 -6.18 -28.82 -1.70
N GLN A 39 -7.01 -29.14 -2.69
CA GLN A 39 -7.75 -28.15 -3.47
C GLN A 39 -8.67 -27.28 -2.60
N GLY A 40 -9.21 -27.85 -1.52
CA GLY A 40 -10.08 -27.17 -0.55
C GLY A 40 -9.35 -26.61 0.68
N THR A 41 -8.03 -26.43 0.61
CA THR A 41 -7.27 -25.87 1.74
C THR A 41 -7.77 -24.46 2.06
N ASP A 42 -7.95 -24.18 3.35
CA ASP A 42 -8.44 -22.89 3.82
C ASP A 42 -7.53 -21.74 3.37
N PRO A 43 -8.07 -20.62 2.86
CA PRO A 43 -7.27 -19.47 2.44
C PRO A 43 -6.36 -18.89 3.52
N HIS A 44 -6.73 -18.93 4.80
CA HIS A 44 -5.84 -18.49 5.90
C HIS A 44 -4.64 -19.42 6.02
N GLN A 45 -4.85 -20.72 5.83
CA GLN A 45 -3.77 -21.69 5.87
C GLN A 45 -2.78 -21.48 4.71
N ILE A 46 -3.27 -21.17 3.52
CA ILE A 46 -2.42 -20.81 2.38
C ILE A 46 -1.64 -19.51 2.64
N LEU A 47 -2.29 -18.48 3.20
CA LEU A 47 -1.61 -17.24 3.59
C LEU A 47 -0.52 -17.49 4.64
N ARG A 48 -0.79 -18.31 5.66
CA ARG A 48 0.21 -18.70 6.68
C ARG A 48 1.41 -19.41 6.06
N LEU A 49 1.16 -20.33 5.13
CA LEU A 49 2.22 -21.04 4.40
C LEU A 49 3.01 -20.10 3.48
N ALA A 50 2.35 -19.10 2.88
CA ALA A 50 3.00 -18.05 2.09
C ALA A 50 3.88 -17.14 2.96
N GLY A 51 3.37 -16.75 4.13
CA GLY A 51 4.10 -15.99 5.14
C GLY A 51 5.37 -16.70 5.62
N ALA A 52 5.32 -18.02 5.79
CA ALA A 52 6.51 -18.81 6.13
C ALA A 52 7.58 -18.87 5.01
N ALA A 53 7.23 -18.48 3.78
CA ALA A 53 8.14 -18.35 2.63
C ALA A 53 8.38 -16.89 2.20
N SER A 54 7.98 -15.92 3.03
CA SER A 54 7.91 -14.51 2.63
C SER A 54 9.23 -13.96 2.10
N ARG A 55 10.34 -14.29 2.76
CA ARG A 55 11.69 -13.80 2.42
C ARG A 55 12.19 -14.19 1.03
N ILE A 56 11.66 -15.26 0.44
CA ILE A 56 12.11 -15.77 -0.87
C ILE A 56 11.07 -15.43 -1.93
N PHE A 57 9.83 -15.91 -1.74
CA PHE A 57 8.78 -15.82 -2.75
C PHE A 57 8.03 -14.50 -2.72
N PHE A 58 7.84 -13.91 -1.54
CA PHE A 58 7.05 -12.70 -1.34
C PHE A 58 7.91 -11.53 -0.83
N HIS A 59 9.11 -11.39 -1.41
CA HIS A 59 9.98 -10.26 -1.17
C HIS A 59 9.45 -8.98 -1.87
N PRO A 60 9.58 -7.79 -1.26
CA PRO A 60 10.11 -7.52 0.08
C PRO A 60 9.12 -7.91 1.19
N ASP A 61 9.65 -8.64 2.17
CA ASP A 61 8.96 -9.03 3.39
C ASP A 61 8.89 -7.85 4.37
N PRO A 62 7.77 -7.61 5.08
CA PRO A 62 6.44 -8.24 4.93
C PRO A 62 5.54 -7.55 3.89
N TYR A 63 6.02 -6.48 3.26
CA TYR A 63 5.25 -5.55 2.44
C TYR A 63 4.43 -6.18 1.32
N PHE A 64 4.99 -7.17 0.60
CA PHE A 64 4.26 -7.76 -0.53
C PHE A 64 3.00 -8.53 -0.06
N LEU A 65 3.11 -9.33 1.01
CA LEU A 65 1.95 -10.05 1.52
C LEU A 65 0.90 -9.10 2.11
N ILE A 66 1.31 -8.03 2.79
CA ILE A 66 0.40 -6.97 3.23
C ILE A 66 -0.32 -6.37 2.02
N ALA A 67 0.41 -5.92 1.00
CA ALA A 67 -0.19 -5.35 -0.21
C ALA A 67 -1.20 -6.30 -0.89
N ALA A 68 -0.99 -7.61 -0.82
CA ALA A 68 -1.91 -8.59 -1.38
C ALA A 68 -3.19 -8.80 -0.57
N THR A 69 -3.18 -8.51 0.73
CA THR A 69 -4.22 -8.96 1.68
C THR A 69 -4.89 -7.84 2.46
N VAL A 70 -4.25 -6.68 2.60
CA VAL A 70 -4.68 -5.61 3.51
C VAL A 70 -6.04 -5.01 3.15
N ARG A 71 -6.49 -5.12 1.89
CA ARG A 71 -7.87 -4.74 1.52
C ARG A 71 -8.91 -5.54 2.30
N GLN A 72 -8.70 -6.84 2.47
CA GLN A 72 -9.60 -7.69 3.25
C GLN A 72 -9.64 -7.24 4.73
N VAL A 73 -8.49 -6.84 5.27
CA VAL A 73 -8.39 -6.29 6.64
C VAL A 73 -9.08 -4.93 6.74
N SER A 74 -8.93 -4.05 5.74
CA SER A 74 -9.64 -2.77 5.66
C SER A 74 -11.15 -2.99 5.64
N ASP A 75 -11.62 -3.88 4.77
CA ASP A 75 -13.05 -4.17 4.62
C ASP A 75 -13.63 -4.73 5.92
N TRP A 76 -12.92 -5.67 6.56
CA TRP A 76 -13.26 -6.19 7.89
C TRP A 76 -13.26 -5.11 8.98
N ALA A 77 -12.28 -4.20 8.96
CA ALA A 77 -12.18 -3.13 9.94
C ALA A 77 -13.34 -2.13 9.84
N LEU A 78 -13.85 -1.88 8.63
CA LEU A 78 -14.99 -0.99 8.41
C LEU A 78 -16.35 -1.59 8.82
N GLU A 79 -16.41 -2.88 9.17
CA GLU A 79 -17.66 -3.52 9.65
C GLU A 79 -18.06 -3.05 11.05
N SER A 80 -17.11 -2.64 11.89
CA SER A 80 -17.40 -2.16 13.25
C SER A 80 -16.33 -1.23 13.80
N GLN A 81 -16.73 -0.38 14.77
CA GLN A 81 -15.80 0.51 15.48
C GLN A 81 -14.73 -0.29 16.26
N GLU A 82 -15.09 -1.43 16.83
CA GLU A 82 -14.16 -2.31 17.54
C GLU A 82 -13.08 -2.86 16.60
N ASN A 83 -13.45 -3.31 15.40
CA ASN A 83 -12.49 -3.80 14.40
C ASN A 83 -11.58 -2.66 13.91
N THR A 84 -12.14 -1.46 13.72
CA THR A 84 -11.37 -0.25 13.39
C THR A 84 -10.33 0.06 14.46
N GLU A 85 -10.68 -0.04 15.75
CA GLU A 85 -9.74 0.16 16.86
C GLU A 85 -8.64 -0.91 16.91
N ILE A 86 -8.96 -2.17 16.58
CA ILE A 86 -7.96 -3.24 16.46
C ILE A 86 -6.97 -2.92 15.33
N LEU A 87 -7.45 -2.47 14.16
CA LEU A 87 -6.57 -2.07 13.06
C LEU A 87 -5.70 -0.86 13.42
N ARG A 88 -6.27 0.16 14.08
CA ARG A 88 -5.50 1.31 14.58
C ARG A 88 -4.41 0.88 15.56
N LYS A 89 -4.70 -0.07 16.45
CA LYS A 89 -3.71 -0.63 17.37
C LYS A 89 -2.63 -1.44 16.64
N ALA A 90 -3.00 -2.17 15.59
CA ALA A 90 -2.03 -2.89 14.75
C ALA A 90 -1.05 -1.94 14.06
N PHE A 91 -1.51 -0.77 13.59
CA PHE A 91 -0.62 0.26 13.05
C PHE A 91 0.45 0.67 14.06
N MET A 92 0.11 0.83 15.34
CA MET A 92 1.08 1.19 16.39
C MET A 92 2.22 0.16 16.57
N GLY A 93 2.02 -1.09 16.13
CA GLY A 93 3.07 -2.11 16.03
C GLY A 93 3.97 -1.98 14.80
N GLY A 94 3.77 -0.96 13.98
CA GLY A 94 4.48 -0.74 12.73
C GLY A 94 4.00 -1.62 11.60
N ILE A 95 4.86 -1.82 10.60
CA ILE A 95 4.54 -2.67 9.45
C ILE A 95 4.36 -4.15 9.84
N GLU A 96 5.10 -4.61 10.85
CA GLU A 96 4.98 -5.97 11.40
C GLU A 96 3.65 -6.17 12.14
N GLY A 97 3.22 -5.19 12.95
CA GLY A 97 1.90 -5.24 13.58
C GLY A 97 0.75 -5.30 12.57
N LEU A 98 0.86 -4.57 11.45
CA LEU A 98 -0.09 -4.67 10.34
C LEU A 98 -0.04 -6.04 9.65
N TYR A 99 1.16 -6.59 9.47
CA TYR A 99 1.35 -7.92 8.88
C TYR A 99 0.71 -9.02 9.72
N ASP A 100 0.94 -9.02 11.05
CA ASP A 100 0.35 -9.98 11.97
C ASP A 100 -1.18 -9.98 11.87
N LEU A 101 -1.78 -8.79 11.81
CA LEU A 101 -3.22 -8.65 11.63
C LEU A 101 -3.69 -9.17 10.26
N CYS A 102 -2.91 -8.96 9.19
CA CYS A 102 -3.19 -9.54 7.87
C CYS A 102 -3.18 -11.07 7.92
N ILE A 103 -2.20 -11.68 8.60
CA ILE A 103 -2.15 -13.13 8.78
C ILE A 103 -3.37 -13.64 9.57
N GLU A 104 -3.85 -12.87 10.54
CA GLU A 104 -4.98 -13.26 11.38
C GLU A 104 -6.34 -13.14 10.66
N LYS A 105 -6.54 -12.07 9.87
CA LYS A 105 -7.87 -11.69 9.35
C LYS A 105 -8.08 -11.93 7.86
N ALA A 106 -7.01 -12.14 7.09
CA ALA A 106 -7.10 -12.30 5.65
C ALA A 106 -6.83 -13.74 5.19
N GLY A 107 -7.25 -14.01 3.96
CA GLY A 107 -6.96 -15.25 3.28
C GLY A 107 -6.27 -15.04 1.93
N LEU A 108 -5.57 -16.06 1.46
CA LEU A 108 -4.99 -16.10 0.12
C LEU A 108 -5.35 -17.40 -0.57
N THR A 109 -5.81 -17.38 -1.81
CA THR A 109 -6.02 -18.62 -2.57
C THR A 109 -4.76 -19.00 -3.37
N MET A 110 -4.66 -20.25 -3.81
CA MET A 110 -3.60 -20.64 -4.75
C MET A 110 -3.72 -19.94 -6.12
N GLU A 111 -4.92 -19.47 -6.49
CA GLU A 111 -5.10 -18.64 -7.67
C GLU A 111 -4.46 -17.26 -7.46
N ASP A 112 -4.68 -16.66 -6.29
CA ASP A 112 -4.03 -15.41 -5.92
C ASP A 112 -2.50 -15.54 -5.90
N VAL A 113 -1.95 -16.59 -5.32
CA VAL A 113 -0.48 -16.83 -5.33
C VAL A 113 0.06 -16.82 -6.76
N ARG A 114 -0.62 -17.50 -7.69
CA ARG A 114 -0.21 -17.51 -9.11
C ARG A 114 -0.34 -16.14 -9.77
N ARG A 115 -1.44 -15.43 -9.51
CA ARG A 115 -1.69 -14.08 -10.02
C ARG A 115 -0.62 -13.10 -9.53
N LEU A 116 -0.33 -13.10 -8.23
CA LEU A 116 0.69 -12.26 -7.60
C LEU A 116 2.09 -12.57 -8.15
N HIS A 117 2.43 -13.85 -8.30
CA HIS A 117 3.68 -14.27 -8.90
C HIS A 117 3.83 -13.74 -10.34
N ALA A 118 2.80 -13.88 -11.17
CA ALA A 118 2.83 -13.34 -12.53
C ALA A 118 2.97 -11.81 -12.55
N MET A 119 2.17 -11.13 -11.73
CA MET A 119 2.16 -9.67 -11.64
C MET A 119 3.49 -9.10 -11.13
N ARG A 120 4.23 -9.84 -10.28
CA ARG A 120 5.57 -9.46 -9.84
C ARG A 120 6.47 -9.12 -11.02
N PHE A 121 6.50 -9.98 -12.04
CA PHE A 121 7.38 -9.80 -13.19
C PHE A 121 6.83 -8.81 -14.22
N THR A 122 5.50 -8.74 -14.39
CA THR A 122 4.89 -7.94 -15.46
C THR A 122 4.62 -6.49 -15.06
N VAL A 123 4.39 -6.23 -13.77
CA VAL A 123 4.00 -4.92 -13.22
C VAL A 123 4.96 -4.46 -12.13
N LEU A 124 5.13 -5.23 -11.06
CA LEU A 124 5.81 -4.73 -9.85
C LEU A 124 7.31 -4.47 -10.07
N ASN A 125 8.04 -5.40 -10.67
CA ASN A 125 9.48 -5.23 -10.93
C ASN A 125 9.75 -4.02 -11.84
N PRO A 126 9.05 -3.84 -12.99
CA PRO A 126 9.19 -2.61 -13.78
C PRO A 126 8.82 -1.33 -13.02
N MET A 127 7.84 -1.38 -12.13
CA MET A 127 7.44 -0.22 -11.34
C MET A 127 8.44 0.12 -10.24
N SER A 128 9.06 -0.88 -9.63
CA SER A 128 10.16 -0.67 -8.68
C SER A 128 11.37 -0.07 -9.39
N ASP A 129 11.74 -0.60 -10.55
CA ASP A 129 12.80 -0.02 -11.39
C ASP A 129 12.49 1.44 -11.82
N PHE A 130 11.21 1.76 -12.06
CA PHE A 130 10.79 3.14 -12.31
C PHE A 130 11.02 4.05 -11.10
N ILE A 131 10.69 3.62 -9.89
CA ILE A 131 10.97 4.37 -8.66
C ILE A 131 12.47 4.48 -8.39
N ASP A 132 13.25 3.41 -8.65
CA ASP A 132 14.70 3.40 -8.48
C ASP A 132 15.39 4.45 -9.37
N LYS A 133 14.83 4.68 -10.57
CA LYS A 133 15.24 5.74 -11.51
C LYS A 133 14.76 7.15 -11.15
N ILE A 134 14.01 7.31 -10.06
CA ILE A 134 13.46 8.60 -9.58
C ILE A 134 14.06 8.99 -8.23
N ALA A 135 14.28 8.02 -7.35
CA ALA A 135 14.67 8.25 -5.97
C ALA A 135 15.68 7.23 -5.41
N GLY A 136 15.99 6.18 -6.16
CA GLY A 136 16.83 5.07 -5.69
C GLY A 136 18.27 5.11 -6.21
N LYS A 137 18.95 3.97 -6.18
CA LYS A 137 20.38 3.83 -6.49
C LYS A 137 20.69 4.17 -7.95
N GLN A 138 19.83 3.76 -8.87
CA GLN A 138 19.97 4.12 -10.29
C GLN A 138 19.88 5.64 -10.51
N TRP A 139 19.03 6.34 -9.75
CA TRP A 139 18.89 7.78 -9.87
C TRP A 139 20.19 8.52 -9.58
N TYR A 140 20.84 8.21 -8.45
CA TYR A 140 22.15 8.78 -8.08
C TYR A 140 23.28 8.45 -9.04
N SER A 141 23.14 7.34 -9.77
CA SER A 141 24.15 6.91 -10.74
C SER A 141 24.07 7.70 -12.05
N THR A 142 23.14 8.65 -12.18
CA THR A 142 23.01 9.48 -13.39
C THR A 142 24.22 10.40 -13.55
N PRO A 143 24.90 10.42 -14.71
CA PRO A 143 26.02 11.33 -14.95
C PRO A 143 25.61 12.79 -14.76
N ASN A 144 26.52 13.60 -14.20
CA ASN A 144 26.28 15.03 -13.92
C ASN A 144 25.05 15.27 -13.03
N PHE A 145 24.76 14.36 -12.08
CA PHE A 145 23.57 14.44 -11.21
C PHE A 145 23.37 15.83 -10.59
N TRP A 146 24.42 16.41 -10.00
CA TRP A 146 24.34 17.74 -9.40
C TRP A 146 24.49 18.89 -10.42
N ASP A 147 24.91 18.59 -11.64
CA ASP A 147 25.26 19.56 -12.70
C ASP A 147 24.26 19.54 -13.86
N GLY A 148 22.98 19.29 -13.57
CA GLY A 148 21.88 19.34 -14.56
C GLY A 148 21.63 18.05 -15.34
N GLY A 149 22.25 16.93 -14.95
CA GLY A 149 21.95 15.60 -15.48
C GLY A 149 20.54 15.09 -15.12
N VAL A 150 19.91 15.72 -14.12
CA VAL A 150 18.56 15.41 -13.66
C VAL A 150 17.73 16.67 -13.39
N SER A 151 16.40 16.57 -13.53
CA SER A 151 15.49 17.71 -13.32
C SER A 151 15.27 18.06 -11.85
N ASP A 152 15.38 17.07 -10.96
CA ASP A 152 15.00 17.16 -9.55
C ASP A 152 16.07 16.50 -8.67
N ALA A 153 17.31 17.00 -8.74
CA ALA A 153 18.42 16.48 -7.92
C ALA A 153 18.10 16.64 -6.43
N ASN A 154 18.17 15.56 -5.66
CA ASN A 154 17.90 15.58 -4.23
C ASN A 154 18.67 14.45 -3.52
N THR A 155 19.06 14.68 -2.26
CA THR A 155 19.72 13.68 -1.41
C THR A 155 18.67 12.86 -0.65
N VAL A 156 17.97 11.98 -1.35
CA VAL A 156 16.99 11.03 -0.83
C VAL A 156 17.55 9.61 -0.78
N ALA A 157 17.60 8.94 0.38
CA ALA A 157 17.91 7.50 0.43
C ALA A 157 16.59 6.70 0.34
N CYS A 158 16.30 6.10 -0.82
CA CYS A 158 15.07 5.33 -1.05
C CYS A 158 15.39 3.87 -1.42
N GLU A 159 14.79 2.92 -0.70
CA GLU A 159 14.68 1.53 -1.17
C GLU A 159 13.42 1.39 -2.03
N ALA A 160 13.59 1.34 -3.35
CA ALA A 160 12.52 1.53 -4.32
C ALA A 160 11.36 0.52 -4.20
N GLU A 161 11.66 -0.74 -3.91
CA GLU A 161 10.61 -1.76 -3.69
C GLU A 161 9.77 -1.41 -2.47
N ARG A 162 10.40 -0.99 -1.37
CA ARG A 162 9.69 -0.61 -0.14
C ARG A 162 8.76 0.58 -0.38
N ALA A 163 9.26 1.64 -1.02
CA ALA A 163 8.45 2.81 -1.35
C ALA A 163 7.28 2.44 -2.28
N LEU A 164 7.51 1.57 -3.27
CA LEU A 164 6.44 1.06 -4.14
C LEU A 164 5.33 0.41 -3.31
N PHE A 165 5.69 -0.52 -2.43
CA PHE A 165 4.69 -1.24 -1.65
C PHE A 165 4.01 -0.35 -0.60
N GLN A 166 4.67 0.65 -0.02
CA GLN A 166 4.01 1.63 0.84
C GLN A 166 2.90 2.39 0.09
N ILE A 167 3.13 2.78 -1.17
CA ILE A 167 2.10 3.39 -2.03
C ILE A 167 0.95 2.40 -2.31
N ILE A 168 1.28 1.14 -2.63
CA ILE A 168 0.28 0.11 -2.89
C ILE A 168 -0.58 -0.14 -1.64
N ILE A 169 0.04 -0.38 -0.48
CA ILE A 169 -0.63 -0.69 0.78
C ILE A 169 -1.58 0.45 1.17
N TYR A 170 -1.15 1.71 1.01
CA TYR A 170 -2.01 2.86 1.21
C TYR A 170 -3.25 2.81 0.30
N GLY A 171 -3.06 2.54 -1.00
CA GLY A 171 -4.17 2.40 -1.95
C GLY A 171 -5.11 1.24 -1.60
N GLU A 172 -4.56 0.11 -1.18
CA GLU A 172 -5.34 -1.06 -0.77
C GLU A 172 -6.15 -0.81 0.51
N LEU A 173 -5.57 -0.12 1.49
CA LEU A 173 -6.22 0.25 2.75
C LEU A 173 -7.33 1.29 2.58
N PHE A 174 -7.13 2.30 1.73
CA PHE A 174 -7.98 3.49 1.74
C PHE A 174 -8.83 3.69 0.47
N SER A 175 -8.76 2.77 -0.51
CA SER A 175 -9.62 2.84 -1.71
C SER A 175 -11.13 2.79 -1.37
N SER A 176 -11.53 2.09 -0.32
CA SER A 176 -12.90 2.07 0.22
C SER A 176 -13.34 3.45 0.71
N THR A 177 -12.46 4.14 1.43
CA THR A 177 -12.66 5.52 1.91
C THR A 177 -12.76 6.49 0.73
N MET A 178 -11.88 6.38 -0.28
CA MET A 178 -11.99 7.16 -1.51
C MET A 178 -13.35 6.94 -2.19
N ARG A 179 -13.80 5.68 -2.31
CA ARG A 179 -15.11 5.35 -2.89
C ARG A 179 -16.26 5.98 -2.11
N ALA A 180 -16.21 6.01 -0.78
CA ALA A 180 -17.23 6.64 0.05
C ALA A 180 -17.38 8.13 -0.24
N HIS A 181 -16.28 8.85 -0.50
CA HIS A 181 -16.32 10.26 -0.91
C HIS A 181 -16.81 10.48 -2.34
N LEU A 182 -16.56 9.54 -3.24
CA LEU A 182 -17.06 9.58 -4.62
C LEU A 182 -18.55 9.22 -4.73
N GLN A 183 -19.12 8.57 -3.72
CA GLN A 183 -20.50 8.09 -3.67
C GLN A 183 -21.18 8.54 -2.36
N PRO A 184 -21.27 9.85 -2.07
CA PRO A 184 -21.79 10.36 -0.80
C PRO A 184 -23.24 9.94 -0.54
N GLU A 185 -24.02 9.69 -1.60
CA GLU A 185 -25.41 9.24 -1.51
C GLU A 185 -25.58 7.84 -0.90
N LEU A 186 -24.52 7.02 -0.91
CA LEU A 186 -24.56 5.65 -0.38
C LEU A 186 -24.20 5.58 1.11
N ASN A 187 -23.69 6.67 1.69
CA ASN A 187 -23.26 6.75 3.10
C ASN A 187 -22.39 5.54 3.52
N LEU A 188 -21.42 5.18 2.68
CA LEU A 188 -20.53 4.05 2.91
C LEU A 188 -19.63 4.31 4.14
N PRO A 189 -19.28 3.28 4.92
CA PRO A 189 -18.31 3.40 6.00
C PRO A 189 -16.95 3.82 5.42
N ARG A 190 -16.22 4.62 6.20
CA ARG A 190 -14.93 5.18 5.78
C ARG A 190 -14.04 5.47 6.99
N PHE A 191 -12.73 5.48 6.75
CA PHE A 191 -11.75 5.90 7.75
C PHE A 191 -11.60 7.42 7.72
N ASP A 192 -11.56 8.03 8.90
CA ASP A 192 -11.30 9.46 9.04
C ASP A 192 -9.86 9.83 8.64
N PHE A 193 -9.60 11.12 8.49
CA PHE A 193 -8.28 11.65 8.18
C PHE A 193 -7.19 11.22 9.19
N HIS A 194 -7.48 11.26 10.49
CA HIS A 194 -6.50 10.92 11.53
C HIS A 194 -6.09 9.45 11.52
N PHE A 195 -7.00 8.55 11.17
CA PHE A 195 -6.75 7.13 10.99
C PHE A 195 -5.71 6.87 9.90
N ARG A 196 -5.77 7.63 8.79
CA ARG A 196 -4.78 7.53 7.71
C ARG A 196 -3.43 8.10 8.13
N LEU A 197 -3.43 9.18 8.91
CA LEU A 197 -2.20 9.68 9.52
C LEU A 197 -1.57 8.68 10.49
N ASP A 198 -2.35 7.90 11.24
CA ASP A 198 -1.81 6.85 12.11
C ASP A 198 -1.10 5.75 11.28
N TYR A 199 -1.68 5.35 10.14
CA TYR A 199 -1.00 4.45 9.21
C TYR A 199 0.33 5.02 8.73
N ILE A 200 0.36 6.25 8.21
CA ILE A 200 1.60 6.84 7.71
C ILE A 200 2.62 7.00 8.85
N ARG A 201 2.18 7.48 10.01
CA ARG A 201 3.03 7.70 11.18
C ARG A 201 3.73 6.42 11.63
N TYR A 202 3.00 5.32 11.79
CA TYR A 202 3.55 4.11 12.39
C TYR A 202 3.96 3.03 11.37
N CYS A 203 3.26 2.85 10.24
CA CYS A 203 3.63 1.84 9.24
C CYS A 203 4.63 2.36 8.19
N ILE A 204 4.85 3.68 8.13
CA ILE A 204 5.87 4.34 7.30
C ILE A 204 6.71 5.23 8.21
N PRO A 205 7.46 4.66 9.17
CA PRO A 205 8.11 5.46 10.19
C PRO A 205 9.25 6.29 9.57
N ASP A 206 9.43 7.50 10.10
CA ASP A 206 10.51 8.40 9.71
C ASP A 206 11.01 9.13 10.95
N TRP A 207 12.33 9.35 11.05
CA TRP A 207 12.94 10.02 12.21
C TRP A 207 12.36 11.42 12.45
N ILE A 208 11.85 12.07 11.41
CA ILE A 208 11.21 13.39 11.50
C ILE A 208 9.92 13.33 12.31
N CYS A 209 9.17 12.24 12.16
CA CYS A 209 7.88 12.09 12.83
C CYS A 209 8.04 12.01 14.35
N GLU A 210 9.19 11.56 14.85
CA GLU A 210 9.47 11.49 16.29
C GLU A 210 9.27 12.85 16.99
N MET A 211 9.60 13.95 16.30
CA MET A 211 9.50 15.29 16.86
C MET A 211 8.05 15.81 16.94
N GLY A 212 7.13 15.17 16.22
CA GLY A 212 5.77 15.67 15.96
C GLY A 212 5.76 16.78 14.91
N ALA A 213 4.56 17.29 14.60
CA ALA A 213 4.38 18.40 13.67
C ALA A 213 3.35 19.40 14.21
N PRO A 214 3.24 20.60 13.66
CA PRO A 214 2.30 21.60 14.16
C PRO A 214 0.86 21.10 14.01
N GLY A 215 0.11 21.04 15.12
CA GLY A 215 -1.23 20.45 15.16
C GLY A 215 -1.26 18.91 15.14
N ILE A 216 -0.10 18.27 15.28
CA ILE A 216 0.05 16.81 15.26
C ILE A 216 0.96 16.37 16.40
N ASP A 217 0.39 15.61 17.32
CA ASP A 217 1.12 15.08 18.46
C ASP A 217 2.27 14.16 18.03
N ARG A 218 3.29 14.09 18.90
CA ARG A 218 4.39 13.13 18.76
C ARG A 218 3.85 11.70 18.78
N PRO A 219 4.47 10.77 18.03
CA PRO A 219 4.16 9.36 18.12
C PRO A 219 4.35 8.87 19.56
N LEU A 220 3.52 7.91 19.96
CA LEU A 220 3.74 7.17 21.20
C LEU A 220 5.02 6.32 21.05
N PRO A 221 5.78 6.09 22.14
CA PRO A 221 7.03 5.34 22.10
C PRO A 221 6.78 3.83 22.02
N VAL A 222 6.19 3.37 20.91
CA VAL A 222 5.77 1.99 20.64
C VAL A 222 6.14 1.60 19.20
N GLY A 223 6.18 0.29 18.94
CA GLY A 223 6.53 -0.25 17.63
C GLY A 223 7.84 0.37 17.12
N PRO A 224 7.84 1.02 15.93
CA PRO A 224 9.06 1.60 15.38
C PRO A 224 9.66 2.75 16.20
N TYR A 225 8.86 3.41 17.07
CA TYR A 225 9.32 4.48 17.96
C TYR A 225 9.61 4.00 19.38
N ALA A 226 9.62 2.68 19.63
CA ALA A 226 10.03 2.15 20.92
C ALA A 226 11.51 2.48 21.18
N PRO A 227 11.90 2.87 22.42
CA PRO A 227 13.28 3.26 22.72
C PRO A 227 14.32 2.19 22.39
N GLU A 228 13.97 0.92 22.50
CA GLU A 228 14.82 -0.22 22.15
C GLU A 228 15.01 -0.32 20.62
N GLU A 229 13.94 -0.17 19.85
CA GLU A 229 13.97 -0.20 18.39
C GLU A 229 14.77 0.97 17.84
N MET A 230 14.56 2.18 18.34
CA MET A 230 15.29 3.38 17.91
C MET A 230 16.79 3.34 18.20
N LYS A 231 17.22 2.58 19.22
CA LYS A 231 18.65 2.39 19.53
C LYS A 231 19.33 1.42 18.57
N VAL A 232 18.60 0.43 18.08
CA VAL A 232 19.13 -0.66 17.25
C VAL A 232 18.99 -0.32 15.76
N ASN A 233 17.83 0.21 15.39
CA ASN A 233 17.42 0.50 14.04
C ASN A 233 17.33 2.02 13.91
N HIS A 234 18.28 2.63 13.21
CA HIS A 234 18.09 4.00 12.75
C HIS A 234 16.84 4.02 11.87
N LEU A 235 15.87 4.87 12.22
CA LEU A 235 14.64 4.98 11.45
C LEU A 235 14.96 5.35 10.00
N PRO A 236 14.33 4.67 9.01
CA PRO A 236 14.52 5.02 7.62
C PRO A 236 13.95 6.42 7.35
N ALA A 237 14.40 7.05 6.26
CA ALA A 237 13.85 8.31 5.77
C ALA A 237 12.70 8.05 4.77
N ASP A 238 11.83 7.09 5.06
CA ASP A 238 10.85 6.56 4.11
C ASP A 238 9.80 7.63 3.73
N GLN A 239 9.39 8.50 4.65
CA GLN A 239 8.46 9.58 4.34
C GLN A 239 9.12 10.66 3.48
N ILE A 240 10.38 11.02 3.76
CA ILE A 240 11.15 11.92 2.87
C ILE A 240 11.21 11.36 1.46
N ALA A 241 11.51 10.06 1.34
CA ALA A 241 11.60 9.39 0.07
C ALA A 241 10.26 9.36 -0.67
N LEU A 242 9.18 9.00 0.03
CA LEU A 242 7.83 9.00 -0.54
C LEU A 242 7.38 10.39 -0.96
N ASN A 243 7.63 11.42 -0.14
CA ASN A 243 7.30 12.79 -0.50
C ASN A 243 8.01 13.21 -1.80
N HIS A 244 9.30 12.85 -1.96
CA HIS A 244 10.02 13.09 -3.21
C HIS A 244 9.42 12.30 -4.37
N VAL A 245 9.19 11.00 -4.22
CA VAL A 245 8.61 10.13 -5.27
C VAL A 245 7.25 10.65 -5.73
N LEU A 246 6.35 10.97 -4.80
CA LEU A 246 4.97 11.37 -5.08
C LEU A 246 4.89 12.77 -5.74
N ASN A 247 5.85 13.66 -5.44
CA ASN A 247 5.87 15.02 -5.97
C ASN A 247 6.81 15.23 -7.17
N CYS A 248 7.72 14.29 -7.46
CA CYS A 248 8.64 14.44 -8.57
C CYS A 248 7.91 14.53 -9.91
N ARG A 249 8.53 15.22 -10.86
CA ARG A 249 7.95 15.46 -12.18
C ARG A 249 7.63 14.16 -12.92
N ARG A 250 8.55 13.19 -12.89
CA ARG A 250 8.42 11.90 -13.60
C ARG A 250 7.21 11.09 -13.15
N TRP A 251 6.97 11.01 -11.83
CA TRP A 251 5.80 10.33 -11.27
C TRP A 251 4.51 11.05 -11.66
N ARG A 252 4.45 12.38 -11.43
CA ARG A 252 3.26 13.19 -11.73
C ARG A 252 2.88 13.15 -13.20
N GLU A 253 3.83 13.33 -14.11
CA GLU A 253 3.59 13.27 -15.57
C GLU A 253 3.13 11.89 -16.03
N SER A 254 3.57 10.82 -15.37
CA SER A 254 3.14 9.47 -15.72
C SER A 254 1.67 9.23 -15.39
N TRP A 255 1.20 9.70 -14.23
CA TRP A 255 -0.21 9.66 -13.87
C TRP A 255 -1.06 10.68 -14.64
N GLU A 256 -0.50 11.83 -14.98
CA GLU A 256 -1.16 12.80 -15.85
C GLU A 256 -1.46 12.22 -17.23
N ARG A 257 -0.54 11.45 -17.82
CA ARG A 257 -0.78 10.72 -19.07
C ARG A 257 -1.91 9.69 -18.95
N VAL A 258 -2.10 9.07 -17.78
CA VAL A 258 -3.26 8.19 -17.53
C VAL A 258 -4.55 9.00 -17.52
N ARG A 259 -4.60 10.08 -16.73
CA ARG A 259 -5.79 10.95 -16.61
C ARG A 259 -6.23 11.56 -17.93
N ARG A 260 -5.28 12.08 -18.72
CA ARG A 260 -5.55 12.70 -20.04
C ARG A 260 -6.08 11.72 -21.09
N GLN A 261 -5.88 10.41 -20.92
CA GLN A 261 -6.49 9.39 -21.79
C GLN A 261 -7.98 9.16 -21.50
N ILE A 262 -8.49 9.67 -20.39
CA ILE A 262 -9.88 9.54 -19.95
C ILE A 262 -10.65 10.83 -20.19
N GLY A 263 -10.05 11.98 -19.90
CA GLY A 263 -10.66 13.28 -20.17
C GLY A 263 -9.76 14.45 -19.80
N GLU A 264 -10.25 15.66 -20.05
CA GLU A 264 -9.56 16.90 -19.68
C GLU A 264 -9.47 17.06 -18.15
N ASP A 265 -8.47 17.83 -17.72
CA ASP A 265 -8.28 18.19 -16.32
C ASP A 265 -9.44 19.08 -15.82
N PHE A 266 -9.75 18.96 -14.53
CA PHE A 266 -10.75 19.79 -13.88
C PHE A 266 -10.24 21.21 -13.70
N GLN A 267 -11.11 22.20 -13.94
CA GLN A 267 -10.79 23.61 -13.70
C GLN A 267 -10.75 23.96 -12.20
N LEU A 268 -11.49 23.22 -11.38
CA LEU A 268 -11.48 23.38 -9.92
C LEU A 268 -10.33 22.56 -9.32
N GLU A 269 -9.42 23.25 -8.63
CA GLU A 269 -8.20 22.67 -8.05
C GLU A 269 -8.48 21.45 -7.16
N TRP A 270 -9.41 21.55 -6.21
CA TRP A 270 -9.74 20.43 -5.32
C TRP A 270 -10.32 19.21 -6.04
N LYS A 271 -11.02 19.40 -7.17
CA LYS A 271 -11.49 18.29 -8.01
C LYS A 271 -10.34 17.65 -8.77
N GLN A 272 -9.39 18.46 -9.23
CA GLN A 272 -8.19 17.98 -9.89
C GLN A 272 -7.30 17.19 -8.92
N ASP A 273 -7.16 17.64 -7.68
CA ASP A 273 -6.42 16.94 -6.63
C ASP A 273 -7.10 15.62 -6.25
N MET A 274 -8.43 15.64 -6.06
CA MET A 274 -9.19 14.41 -5.85
C MET A 274 -9.04 13.45 -7.04
N TRP A 275 -9.06 13.96 -8.27
CA TRP A 275 -8.88 13.13 -9.47
C TRP A 275 -7.48 12.52 -9.53
N HIS A 276 -6.46 13.31 -9.22
CA HIS A 276 -5.09 12.84 -9.09
C HIS A 276 -4.99 11.71 -8.06
N SER A 277 -5.52 11.93 -6.87
CA SER A 277 -5.43 10.97 -5.77
C SER A 277 -6.26 9.71 -6.03
N ALA A 278 -7.49 9.85 -6.53
CA ALA A 278 -8.37 8.72 -6.83
C ALA A 278 -7.73 7.75 -7.83
N VAL A 279 -7.05 8.25 -8.86
CA VAL A 279 -6.36 7.39 -9.84
C VAL A 279 -5.17 6.64 -9.23
N GLN A 280 -4.46 7.23 -8.28
CA GLN A 280 -3.33 6.58 -7.61
C GLN A 280 -3.77 5.62 -6.49
N CYS A 281 -4.91 5.89 -5.85
CA CYS A 281 -5.48 5.11 -4.76
C CYS A 281 -6.28 3.89 -5.27
N GLN A 282 -5.70 3.13 -6.20
CA GLN A 282 -6.31 1.92 -6.77
C GLN A 282 -5.65 0.63 -6.27
N GLY A 283 -4.55 0.76 -5.52
CA GLY A 283 -3.79 -0.35 -4.97
C GLY A 283 -2.97 -1.09 -6.04
N LEU A 284 -2.81 -2.39 -5.83
CA LEU A 284 -1.86 -3.26 -6.49
C LEU A 284 -2.10 -3.37 -8.00
N GLU A 285 -3.36 -3.59 -8.41
CA GLU A 285 -3.70 -3.67 -9.84
C GLU A 285 -3.73 -2.30 -10.52
N GLY A 286 -3.86 -1.21 -9.75
CA GLY A 286 -3.87 0.15 -10.27
C GLY A 286 -2.59 0.53 -11.01
N LEU A 287 -1.46 -0.06 -10.62
CA LEU A 287 -0.17 0.17 -11.26
C LEU A 287 -0.10 -0.31 -12.72
N GLU A 288 -0.99 -1.22 -13.13
CA GLU A 288 -1.10 -1.63 -14.52
C GLU A 288 -1.36 -0.43 -15.45
N MET A 289 -2.06 0.61 -14.97
CA MET A 289 -2.37 1.81 -15.75
C MET A 289 -1.13 2.56 -16.25
N LEU A 290 0.00 2.46 -15.55
CA LEU A 290 1.25 3.09 -15.94
C LEU A 290 2.01 2.33 -17.04
N ARG A 291 1.54 1.13 -17.40
CA ARG A 291 2.11 0.32 -18.47
C ARG A 291 1.48 0.71 -19.83
N PRO A 292 2.21 0.53 -20.94
CA PRO A 292 1.64 0.73 -22.27
C PRO A 292 0.36 -0.08 -22.47
N GLY A 293 -0.73 0.59 -22.85
CA GLY A 293 -2.05 -0.02 -23.05
C GLY A 293 -2.80 -0.41 -21.76
N GLY A 294 -2.19 -0.24 -20.58
CA GLY A 294 -2.79 -0.66 -19.31
C GLY A 294 -4.05 0.12 -18.92
N VAL A 295 -4.18 1.36 -19.39
CA VAL A 295 -5.37 2.20 -19.15
C VAL A 295 -6.65 1.60 -19.72
N GLU A 296 -6.57 0.80 -20.79
CA GLU A 296 -7.77 0.30 -21.48
C GLU A 296 -8.61 -0.61 -20.58
N LYS A 297 -7.98 -1.49 -19.80
CA LYS A 297 -8.66 -2.34 -18.80
C LYS A 297 -9.39 -1.51 -17.74
N TRP A 298 -8.94 -0.29 -17.48
CA TRP A 298 -9.43 0.60 -16.42
C TRP A 298 -10.34 1.72 -16.93
N ARG A 299 -10.53 1.85 -18.24
CA ARG A 299 -11.19 2.99 -18.88
C ARG A 299 -12.58 3.25 -18.32
N ASP A 300 -13.41 2.21 -18.23
CA ASP A 300 -14.80 2.35 -17.75
C ASP A 300 -14.84 2.82 -16.30
N ARG A 301 -14.04 2.20 -15.43
CA ARG A 301 -13.94 2.57 -14.01
C ARG A 301 -13.40 3.99 -13.83
N LEU A 302 -12.36 4.38 -14.57
CA LEU A 302 -11.81 5.72 -14.51
C LEU A 302 -12.80 6.78 -15.02
N THR A 303 -13.55 6.45 -16.07
CA THR A 303 -14.61 7.31 -16.60
C THR A 303 -15.72 7.48 -15.55
N GLU A 304 -16.11 6.41 -14.87
CA GLU A 304 -17.06 6.47 -13.76
C GLU A 304 -16.53 7.38 -12.64
N ILE A 305 -15.31 7.16 -12.16
CA ILE A 305 -14.69 7.99 -11.11
C ILE A 305 -14.67 9.46 -11.51
N ARG A 306 -14.20 9.78 -12.73
CA ARG A 306 -14.16 11.16 -13.22
C ARG A 306 -15.57 11.77 -13.23
N ASN A 307 -16.57 11.05 -13.72
CA ASN A 307 -17.96 11.51 -13.75
C ASN A 307 -18.54 11.72 -12.33
N ARG A 308 -18.12 10.91 -11.34
CA ARG A 308 -18.49 11.11 -9.94
C ARG A 308 -17.89 12.39 -9.39
N ILE A 309 -16.61 12.65 -9.62
CA ILE A 309 -15.93 13.89 -9.19
C ILE A 309 -16.59 15.12 -9.82
N GLU A 310 -16.92 15.06 -11.12
CA GLU A 310 -17.61 16.14 -11.83
C GLU A 310 -18.93 16.52 -11.13
N LYS A 311 -19.69 15.52 -10.66
CA LYS A 311 -20.99 15.70 -10.00
C LYS A 311 -20.89 16.17 -8.55
N LEU A 312 -19.72 16.14 -7.92
CA LEU A 312 -19.55 16.66 -6.56
C LEU A 312 -19.74 18.19 -6.56
N GLU A 313 -20.71 18.66 -5.78
CA GLU A 313 -21.02 20.09 -5.68
C GLU A 313 -20.14 20.83 -4.68
N LYS A 314 -19.63 20.12 -3.68
CA LYS A 314 -18.85 20.69 -2.58
C LYS A 314 -17.58 19.89 -2.35
N MET A 315 -16.53 20.61 -1.97
CA MET A 315 -15.29 20.01 -1.49
C MET A 315 -15.58 19.26 -0.18
N PRO A 316 -15.03 18.04 0.00
CA PRO A 316 -15.04 17.37 1.30
C PRO A 316 -14.35 18.22 2.38
N GLU A 317 -14.59 17.89 3.63
CA GLU A 317 -14.01 18.62 4.76
C GLU A 317 -12.47 18.62 4.72
N VAL A 318 -11.91 19.72 5.24
CA VAL A 318 -10.48 20.01 5.23
C VAL A 318 -10.05 20.33 6.65
N TYR A 319 -8.89 19.82 7.04
CA TYR A 319 -8.26 20.02 8.33
C TYR A 319 -7.13 21.04 8.20
N ASP A 320 -7.24 22.17 8.89
CA ASP A 320 -6.22 23.21 8.88
C ASP A 320 -5.14 22.97 9.94
N PHE A 321 -3.88 22.87 9.49
CA PHE A 321 -2.70 22.77 10.34
C PHE A 321 -1.98 24.12 10.37
N HIS A 322 -2.29 24.92 11.39
CA HIS A 322 -1.65 26.20 11.69
C HIS A 322 -0.21 25.97 12.21
N PRO A 323 0.81 26.79 11.86
CA PRO A 323 0.75 28.10 11.18
C PRO A 323 1.05 28.11 9.67
N ARG A 324 1.20 26.94 9.01
CA ARG A 324 1.63 26.92 7.60
C ARG A 324 0.52 26.93 6.56
N SER A 325 -0.75 27.11 6.96
CA SER A 325 -1.89 26.98 6.05
C SER A 325 -1.88 25.64 5.30
N GLN A 326 -1.41 24.58 5.96
CA GLN A 326 -1.43 23.24 5.39
C GLN A 326 -2.78 22.61 5.64
N GLN A 327 -3.30 21.97 4.62
CA GLN A 327 -4.68 21.50 4.59
C GLN A 327 -4.69 20.00 4.35
N GLY A 328 -5.10 19.23 5.35
CA GLY A 328 -5.40 17.80 5.18
C GLY A 328 -6.81 17.61 4.62
N THR A 329 -7.03 16.66 3.73
CA THR A 329 -8.35 16.41 3.14
C THR A 329 -9.02 15.19 3.76
N GLU A 330 -10.34 15.21 3.92
CA GLU A 330 -11.10 14.03 4.38
C GLU A 330 -10.93 12.82 3.43
N TYR A 331 -10.78 13.05 2.13
CA TYR A 331 -10.50 11.97 1.17
C TYR A 331 -9.01 11.57 1.20
N PRO A 332 -8.68 10.29 0.89
CA PRO A 332 -7.31 9.82 0.88
C PRO A 332 -6.44 10.63 -0.09
N PHE A 333 -5.34 11.19 0.40
CA PHE A 333 -4.37 11.90 -0.43
C PHE A 333 -2.94 11.73 0.13
N MET A 334 -2.34 10.58 -0.16
CA MET A 334 -1.04 10.18 0.41
C MET A 334 0.06 11.23 0.29
N ALA A 335 0.20 11.90 -0.87
CA ALA A 335 1.26 12.90 -1.07
C ALA A 335 1.15 14.06 -0.08
N ASN A 336 -0.08 14.52 0.17
CA ASN A 336 -0.39 15.57 1.13
C ASN A 336 -0.23 15.06 2.57
N GLU A 337 -0.76 13.89 2.87
CA GLU A 337 -0.72 13.31 4.23
C GLU A 337 0.72 12.98 4.69
N VAL A 338 1.57 12.46 3.79
CA VAL A 338 3.01 12.29 4.05
C VAL A 338 3.68 13.64 4.29
N TYR A 339 3.38 14.64 3.45
CA TYR A 339 3.95 15.97 3.60
C TYR A 339 3.58 16.61 4.95
N ILE A 340 2.31 16.51 5.37
CA ILE A 340 1.81 17.03 6.65
C ILE A 340 2.63 16.49 7.84
N LEU A 341 2.93 15.19 7.87
CA LEU A 341 3.72 14.58 8.94
C LEU A 341 5.20 15.00 8.93
N MET A 342 5.73 15.35 7.75
CA MET A 342 7.11 15.82 7.62
C MET A 342 7.31 17.29 8.00
N CYS A 343 6.26 18.06 8.24
CA CYS A 343 6.39 19.51 8.32
C CYS A 343 7.16 20.04 9.53
N GLY A 344 7.46 19.19 10.51
CA GLY A 344 8.43 19.49 11.57
C GLY A 344 9.87 19.71 11.09
N LEU A 345 10.24 19.26 9.88
CA LEU A 345 11.59 19.43 9.32
C LEU A 345 11.97 20.86 8.98
N TRP A 346 11.04 21.60 8.39
CA TRP A 346 11.39 22.86 7.75
C TRP A 346 11.52 23.92 8.85
N PRO A 347 12.62 24.69 8.92
CA PRO A 347 12.78 25.72 9.92
C PRO A 347 11.65 26.76 9.84
N TRP A 348 11.33 27.30 11.01
CA TRP A 348 10.26 28.26 11.26
C TRP A 348 10.59 29.67 10.80
#